data_AF-A0A7V4GBA8-F1
#
_entry.id   AF-A0A7V4GBA8-F1
#
_cell.length_a   1.000
_cell.length_b   1.000
_cell.length_c   1.000
_cell.angle_alpha   90.00
_cell.angle_beta   90.00
_cell.angle_gamma   90.00
#
_symmetry.space_group_name_H-M   'P 1'
#
loop_
_entity.id
_entity.type
_entity.pdbx_description
1 polymer ?
#
loop_
_entity_poly.entity_id
_entity_poly.type
_entity_poly.pdbx_seq_one_letter_code
_entity_poly.pdbx_strand_id
1 'polypeptide(L)'
;MFRRPRPVAADGSGGAVPRQVGRGDRRGARGAAPARRRLPRRGVRAGARVRRGFRPRAAGGRRDAAGRCRAGPDGRCGRLSAEPVRPDGPDLQGRRAVGAPVVSAPPTVPSSPHDCVWEVTLACDARCIHCGSAAGRARERELDTAEALDACDQLAALGTREVTLSGGEPLLRDDWPALTRRLADRGVRVAMISNGLGWDARAVRAALAAGLRSVTLSLDGPADLHDELRGVEGGFARAIGAIRMLREAGLPVGVSTQVTRPLLPRLAELESALAAAGVQGWQLQMTMPHGRCAEHLDLVPSPAELPGLVAFVLAARARRAVPVYLADNVGWMTRDEPRLRSAADPPDRFFAGCQAGLRVLGLTSDGTVRGCLSLPPEFDEGSLRRRRLAALWADPSAFAYNRRFRVEELTGACRACPFARVCRGGCRSLAWAVGRTVHECRYCLRLP
;
A
#
# COMPACT_ATOMS: atom_id res chain seq x y z
N MET A 1 13.72 30.22 57.48
CA MET A 1 12.48 31.01 57.38
C MET A 1 11.52 30.24 56.46
N PHE A 2 10.69 29.36 57.03
CA PHE A 2 9.23 29.56 57.25
C PHE A 2 8.48 29.81 55.92
N ARG A 3 7.46 29.07 55.48
CA ARG A 3 6.73 27.89 55.97
C ARG A 3 5.80 27.47 54.80
N ARG A 4 5.49 26.17 54.67
CA ARG A 4 4.32 25.67 53.91
C ARG A 4 3.01 26.24 54.47
N PRO A 5 1.90 26.11 53.72
CA PRO A 5 0.75 25.44 54.31
C PRO A 5 0.24 24.25 53.47
N ARG A 6 -0.23 23.26 54.21
CA ARG A 6 -1.00 22.06 53.81
C ARG A 6 -2.46 22.26 54.34
N PRO A 7 -3.40 21.32 54.11
CA PRO A 7 -4.78 21.57 53.68
C PRO A 7 -5.79 21.73 54.83
N VAL A 8 -7.04 22.05 54.48
CA VAL A 8 -8.23 21.92 55.34
C VAL A 8 -9.24 20.99 54.65
N ALA A 9 -9.79 20.09 55.44
CA ALA A 9 -10.83 19.11 55.13
C ALA A 9 -12.13 19.41 55.93
N ALA A 10 -13.15 18.55 55.75
CA ALA A 10 -14.43 18.43 56.47
C ALA A 10 -15.54 19.40 56.02
N ASP A 11 -16.84 19.07 55.96
CA ASP A 11 -17.65 17.85 56.17
C ASP A 11 -19.07 18.20 55.64
N GLY A 12 -19.93 17.21 55.33
CA GLY A 12 -21.32 17.51 54.99
C GLY A 12 -22.17 16.33 54.51
N SER A 13 -22.65 15.55 55.46
CA SER A 13 -23.59 14.42 55.40
C SER A 13 -24.97 14.68 54.77
N GLY A 14 -25.60 13.60 54.27
CA GLY A 14 -27.06 13.42 54.19
C GLY A 14 -27.55 13.13 52.76
N GLY A 15 -28.34 12.11 52.44
CA GLY A 15 -29.01 11.07 53.20
C GLY A 15 -29.98 10.33 52.26
N ALA A 16 -30.27 9.08 52.59
CA ALA A 16 -31.51 8.33 52.30
C ALA A 16 -31.96 8.03 50.83
N VAL A 17 -31.81 6.74 50.49
CA VAL A 17 -32.69 5.88 49.66
C VAL A 17 -34.07 5.73 50.36
N PRO A 18 -35.23 5.59 49.66
CA PRO A 18 -35.80 4.30 49.19
C PRO A 18 -36.39 4.33 47.77
N ARG A 19 -36.25 3.27 46.94
CA ARG A 19 -37.10 2.04 46.83
C ARG A 19 -38.57 2.37 46.51
N GLN A 20 -39.32 1.71 45.63
CA GLN A 20 -39.24 0.40 45.00
C GLN A 20 -40.41 0.23 43.98
N VAL A 21 -40.20 -0.63 42.98
CA VAL A 21 -41.10 -1.70 42.49
C VAL A 21 -42.48 -1.37 41.91
N GLY A 22 -42.68 -1.85 40.66
CA GLY A 22 -43.97 -2.29 40.15
C GLY A 22 -43.80 -3.34 39.05
N ARG A 23 -43.99 -4.62 39.43
CA ARG A 23 -44.16 -5.80 38.55
C ARG A 23 -45.60 -5.87 38.02
N GLY A 24 -45.80 -6.52 36.88
CA GLY A 24 -47.10 -7.05 36.40
C GLY A 24 -47.18 -6.98 34.88
N ASP A 25 -46.69 -7.93 34.08
CA ASP A 25 -47.06 -9.34 33.87
C ASP A 25 -48.24 -9.54 32.89
N ARG A 26 -47.97 -10.41 31.90
CA ARG A 26 -48.88 -11.30 31.12
C ARG A 26 -49.65 -10.84 29.85
N ARG A 27 -49.28 -11.60 28.79
CA ARG A 27 -50.12 -12.35 27.81
C ARG A 27 -50.47 -11.69 26.46
N GLY A 28 -49.74 -12.16 25.42
CA GLY A 28 -50.27 -13.14 24.45
C GLY A 28 -51.02 -12.66 23.20
N ALA A 29 -50.39 -12.80 22.02
CA ALA A 29 -50.98 -13.19 20.71
C ALA A 29 -49.85 -13.09 19.65
N ARG A 30 -49.27 -14.17 19.11
CA ARG A 30 -49.69 -15.00 17.95
C ARG A 30 -50.00 -14.22 16.66
N GLY A 31 -49.20 -14.51 15.63
CA GLY A 31 -49.45 -14.23 14.20
C GLY A 31 -48.82 -12.91 13.71
N ALA A 32 -48.18 -12.78 12.56
CA ALA A 32 -47.86 -13.68 11.46
C ALA A 32 -46.67 -13.09 10.69
N ALA A 33 -45.84 -13.95 10.09
CA ALA A 33 -44.82 -13.58 9.13
C ALA A 33 -45.44 -13.23 7.76
N PRO A 34 -44.88 -12.27 6.99
CA PRO A 34 -45.10 -12.23 5.56
C PRO A 34 -43.86 -12.68 4.78
N ALA A 35 -44.04 -13.82 4.10
CA ALA A 35 -43.67 -14.09 2.72
C ALA A 35 -42.26 -13.74 2.22
N ARG A 36 -41.43 -14.79 2.14
CA ARG A 36 -40.33 -14.90 1.17
C ARG A 36 -40.87 -14.74 -0.25
N ARG A 37 -40.52 -13.65 -0.94
CA ARG A 37 -40.68 -13.55 -2.40
C ARG A 37 -39.62 -14.41 -3.09
N ARG A 38 -40.04 -15.57 -3.59
CA ARG A 38 -39.31 -16.37 -4.58
C ARG A 38 -39.34 -15.65 -5.93
N LEU A 39 -38.18 -15.30 -6.47
CA LEU A 39 -38.03 -14.91 -7.87
C LEU A 39 -37.97 -16.17 -8.76
N PRO A 40 -38.60 -16.17 -9.95
CA PRO A 40 -38.74 -17.35 -10.77
C PRO A 40 -37.42 -17.71 -11.48
N ARG A 41 -37.05 -18.99 -11.40
CA ARG A 41 -36.05 -19.62 -12.26
C ARG A 41 -36.56 -19.64 -13.70
N ARG A 42 -35.91 -18.90 -14.60
CA ARG A 42 -35.98 -19.18 -16.04
C ARG A 42 -34.74 -19.97 -16.45
N GLY A 43 -34.96 -21.25 -16.75
CA GLY A 43 -34.06 -22.02 -17.59
C GLY A 43 -34.39 -21.73 -19.05
N VAL A 44 -33.37 -21.47 -19.86
CA VAL A 44 -33.42 -21.66 -21.32
C VAL A 44 -32.15 -22.41 -21.71
N ARG A 45 -32.38 -23.36 -22.62
CA ARG A 45 -31.52 -24.44 -23.05
C ARG A 45 -30.33 -23.99 -23.91
N ALA A 46 -29.30 -24.83 -23.80
CA ALA A 46 -28.24 -25.18 -24.75
C ALA A 46 -28.39 -24.78 -26.23
N GLY A 47 -27.24 -24.41 -26.81
CA GLY A 47 -26.96 -24.61 -28.23
C GLY A 47 -25.73 -23.85 -28.73
N ALA A 48 -24.55 -24.50 -28.78
CA ALA A 48 -23.70 -24.58 -29.98
C ALA A 48 -22.25 -25.05 -29.71
N ARG A 49 -22.00 -26.30 -30.13
CA ARG A 49 -20.83 -26.81 -30.87
C ARG A 49 -19.41 -26.67 -30.29
N VAL A 50 -19.04 -27.77 -29.65
CA VAL A 50 -17.67 -28.32 -29.55
C VAL A 50 -16.99 -28.41 -30.92
N ARG A 51 -15.76 -27.89 -31.05
CA ARG A 51 -14.76 -28.40 -32.01
C ARG A 51 -13.64 -29.09 -31.24
N ARG A 52 -13.39 -30.35 -31.61
CA ARG A 52 -12.38 -31.25 -31.08
C ARG A 52 -10.98 -30.89 -31.62
N GLY A 53 -9.96 -31.17 -30.80
CA GLY A 53 -8.75 -31.86 -31.27
C GLY A 53 -7.43 -31.16 -30.96
N PHE A 54 -6.75 -31.60 -29.90
CA PHE A 54 -5.35 -32.03 -29.98
C PHE A 54 -4.97 -32.87 -28.76
N ARG A 55 -4.51 -34.11 -28.98
CA ARG A 55 -3.88 -34.98 -27.97
C ARG A 55 -2.36 -34.86 -28.09
N PRO A 56 -1.59 -34.93 -26.98
CA PRO A 56 -0.13 -34.90 -27.02
C PRO A 56 0.45 -36.27 -27.43
N ARG A 57 1.53 -36.26 -28.23
CA ARG A 57 2.39 -37.42 -28.48
C ARG A 57 3.53 -37.43 -27.45
N ALA A 58 3.63 -38.52 -26.70
CA ALA A 58 4.82 -38.89 -25.94
C ALA A 58 5.81 -39.62 -26.87
N ALA A 59 7.10 -39.30 -26.78
CA ALA A 59 8.18 -40.11 -27.31
C ALA A 59 9.14 -40.41 -26.15
N GLY A 60 9.17 -41.67 -25.74
CA GLY A 60 10.08 -42.19 -24.72
C GLY A 60 11.44 -42.53 -25.33
N GLY A 61 12.51 -42.19 -24.61
CA GLY A 61 13.83 -42.77 -24.77
C GLY A 61 14.21 -43.44 -23.46
N ARG A 62 14.29 -44.77 -23.45
CA ARG A 62 14.78 -45.58 -22.31
C ARG A 62 16.29 -45.40 -22.21
N ARG A 63 16.79 -45.22 -20.98
CA ARG A 63 18.22 -45.21 -20.64
C ARG A 63 18.51 -46.42 -19.75
N ASP A 64 19.61 -47.12 -20.01
CA ASP A 64 20.08 -48.20 -19.13
C ASP A 64 21.02 -47.66 -18.05
N ALA A 65 21.09 -48.39 -16.93
CA ALA A 65 21.56 -47.95 -15.60
C ALA A 65 23.06 -47.60 -15.45
N ALA A 66 23.79 -47.33 -16.53
CA ALA A 66 25.19 -46.90 -16.49
C ALA A 66 25.55 -45.79 -17.51
N GLY A 67 24.56 -45.16 -18.16
CA GLY A 67 24.75 -43.86 -18.81
C GLY A 67 25.78 -43.77 -19.95
N ARG A 68 26.02 -44.84 -20.72
CA ARG A 68 26.94 -44.85 -21.87
C ARG A 68 26.22 -45.21 -23.18
N CYS A 69 26.37 -44.37 -24.21
CA CYS A 69 25.86 -44.64 -25.56
C CYS A 69 26.77 -45.63 -26.30
N ARG A 70 26.17 -46.65 -26.95
CA ARG A 70 26.84 -47.58 -27.87
C ARG A 70 26.96 -46.95 -29.26
N ALA A 71 28.13 -47.10 -29.89
CA ALA A 71 28.40 -46.67 -31.27
C ALA A 71 27.74 -47.62 -32.28
N GLY A 72 27.15 -47.06 -33.34
CA GLY A 72 26.70 -47.78 -34.53
C GLY A 72 27.84 -48.07 -35.51
N PRO A 73 27.60 -48.84 -36.59
CA PRO A 73 28.63 -49.64 -37.27
C PRO A 73 29.63 -48.89 -38.15
N ASP A 74 29.52 -47.57 -38.28
CA ASP A 74 30.32 -46.80 -39.24
C ASP A 74 31.45 -46.08 -38.50
N GLY A 75 32.47 -46.85 -38.10
CA GLY A 75 33.62 -46.42 -37.30
C GLY A 75 34.41 -45.23 -37.86
N ARG A 76 33.94 -44.00 -37.61
CA ARG A 76 34.70 -42.76 -37.82
C ARG A 76 34.67 -41.90 -36.56
N CYS A 77 35.82 -41.86 -35.88
CA CYS A 77 36.15 -40.86 -34.87
C CYS A 77 36.57 -39.57 -35.59
N GLY A 78 35.72 -38.55 -35.60
CA GLY A 78 36.00 -37.26 -36.20
C GLY A 78 35.99 -36.15 -35.14
N ARG A 79 37.17 -35.62 -34.80
CA ARG A 79 37.29 -34.32 -34.13
C ARG A 79 36.70 -33.25 -35.04
N LEU A 80 35.72 -32.48 -34.55
CA LEU A 80 35.30 -31.24 -35.20
C LEU A 80 35.28 -30.12 -34.16
N SER A 81 36.09 -29.12 -34.47
CA SER A 81 36.32 -27.85 -33.80
C SER A 81 35.01 -27.09 -33.61
N ALA A 82 34.81 -26.50 -32.43
CA ALA A 82 33.68 -25.64 -32.15
C ALA A 82 33.91 -24.23 -32.73
N GLU A 83 33.23 -23.89 -33.81
CA GLU A 83 32.97 -22.49 -34.15
C GLU A 83 31.64 -22.04 -33.52
N PRO A 84 31.57 -20.83 -32.93
CA PRO A 84 30.34 -20.33 -32.34
C PRO A 84 29.32 -19.95 -33.41
N VAL A 85 28.20 -20.66 -33.39
CA VAL A 85 26.99 -20.35 -34.18
C VAL A 85 26.49 -18.97 -33.80
N ARG A 86 26.50 -18.05 -34.77
CA ARG A 86 25.84 -16.74 -34.66
C ARG A 86 24.32 -16.94 -34.61
N PRO A 87 23.59 -16.31 -33.69
CA PRO A 87 22.14 -16.35 -33.72
C PRO A 87 21.65 -15.43 -34.84
N ASP A 88 21.03 -16.01 -35.87
CA ASP A 88 20.24 -15.29 -36.86
C ASP A 88 19.00 -14.70 -36.17
N GLY A 89 19.13 -13.46 -35.68
CA GLY A 89 18.01 -12.62 -35.27
C GLY A 89 17.49 -11.83 -36.47
N PRO A 90 16.16 -11.65 -36.61
CA PRO A 90 15.63 -10.80 -37.66
C PRO A 90 16.09 -9.36 -37.44
N ASP A 91 16.59 -8.77 -38.53
CA ASP A 91 17.07 -7.40 -38.63
C ASP A 91 16.03 -6.40 -38.07
N LEU A 92 16.34 -5.81 -36.91
CA LEU A 92 15.52 -4.79 -36.24
C LEU A 92 15.94 -3.37 -36.64
N GLN A 93 16.54 -3.18 -37.81
CA GLN A 93 16.74 -1.88 -38.43
C GLN A 93 15.41 -1.36 -39.01
N GLY A 94 14.53 -0.82 -38.16
CA GLY A 94 13.29 -0.21 -38.66
C GLY A 94 12.27 0.31 -37.66
N ARG A 95 12.48 0.16 -36.35
CA ARG A 95 11.57 0.77 -35.36
C ARG A 95 12.16 2.09 -34.87
N ARG A 96 11.55 3.20 -35.30
CA ARG A 96 11.79 4.56 -34.78
C ARG A 96 11.96 4.48 -33.26
N ALA A 97 13.08 4.99 -32.76
CA ALA A 97 13.27 5.25 -31.35
C ALA A 97 12.04 6.01 -30.85
N VAL A 98 11.34 5.46 -29.86
CA VAL A 98 10.33 6.21 -29.13
C VAL A 98 11.09 7.41 -28.55
N GLY A 99 10.83 8.60 -29.09
CA GLY A 99 11.50 9.82 -28.68
C GLY A 99 11.43 9.94 -27.15
N ALA A 100 12.55 10.35 -26.54
CA ALA A 100 12.57 10.64 -25.12
C ALA A 100 11.37 11.55 -24.78
N PRO A 101 10.62 11.27 -23.69
CA PRO A 101 9.49 12.10 -23.33
C PRO A 101 9.97 13.55 -23.23
N VAL A 102 9.38 14.41 -24.06
CA VAL A 102 9.65 15.85 -24.04
C VAL A 102 9.35 16.32 -22.62
N VAL A 103 10.39 16.80 -21.95
CA VAL A 103 10.33 17.26 -20.56
C VAL A 103 9.32 18.39 -20.49
N SER A 104 8.15 18.12 -19.92
CA SER A 104 7.18 19.16 -19.57
C SER A 104 7.80 20.07 -18.51
N ALA A 105 7.35 21.34 -18.52
CA ALA A 105 7.72 22.38 -17.55
C ALA A 105 7.73 21.87 -16.08
N PRO A 106 8.47 22.52 -15.17
CA PRO A 106 8.48 22.16 -13.75
C PRO A 106 7.04 21.97 -13.24
N PRO A 107 6.77 20.94 -12.41
CA PRO A 107 5.42 20.61 -12.02
C PRO A 107 4.79 21.82 -11.34
N THR A 108 3.70 22.33 -11.93
CA THR A 108 2.90 23.38 -11.32
C THR A 108 2.31 22.80 -10.04
N VAL A 109 2.58 23.46 -8.91
CA VAL A 109 1.99 23.07 -7.63
C VAL A 109 0.51 23.42 -7.71
N PRO A 110 -0.41 22.44 -7.63
CA PRO A 110 -1.84 22.71 -7.58
C PRO A 110 -2.17 23.55 -6.34
N SER A 111 -3.25 24.32 -6.44
CA SER A 111 -3.78 25.10 -5.31
C SER A 111 -4.22 24.23 -4.12
N SER A 112 -4.41 22.93 -4.34
CA SER A 112 -4.77 21.94 -3.32
C SER A 112 -4.02 20.62 -3.49
N PRO A 113 -3.75 19.88 -2.39
CA PRO A 113 -3.32 18.49 -2.49
C PRO A 113 -4.47 17.66 -3.07
N HIS A 114 -4.11 16.64 -3.84
CA HIS A 114 -5.05 15.65 -4.32
C HIS A 114 -5.35 14.63 -3.23
N ASP A 115 -4.29 14.11 -2.60
CA ASP A 115 -4.34 13.00 -1.67
C ASP A 115 -3.69 13.40 -0.34
N CYS A 116 -4.32 13.01 0.77
CA CYS A 116 -3.74 13.12 2.10
C CYS A 116 -3.68 11.74 2.76
N VAL A 117 -2.50 11.32 3.20
CA VAL A 117 -2.38 10.15 4.09
C VAL A 117 -2.34 10.68 5.53
N TRP A 118 -3.30 10.26 6.34
CA TRP A 118 -3.44 10.74 7.70
C TRP A 118 -3.25 9.58 8.69
N GLU A 119 -2.16 9.63 9.44
CA GLU A 119 -1.94 8.78 10.61
C GLU A 119 -2.81 9.31 11.76
N VAL A 120 -3.99 8.72 11.99
CA VAL A 120 -4.95 9.25 12.98
C VAL A 120 -4.57 8.90 14.43
N THR A 121 -3.73 7.88 14.61
CA THR A 121 -3.12 7.48 15.87
C THR A 121 -1.83 6.71 15.61
N LEU A 122 -0.87 6.73 16.54
CA LEU A 122 0.31 5.85 16.53
C LEU A 122 0.08 4.55 17.32
N ALA A 123 -1.06 4.43 18.01
CA ALA A 123 -1.44 3.19 18.67
C ALA A 123 -1.56 2.04 17.66
N CYS A 124 -1.00 0.88 17.98
CA CYS A 124 -1.08 -0.33 17.16
C CYS A 124 -1.14 -1.57 18.06
N ASP A 125 -2.00 -2.53 17.70
CA ASP A 125 -2.17 -3.83 18.32
C ASP A 125 -1.27 -4.91 17.70
N ALA A 126 -0.47 -4.54 16.69
CA ALA A 126 0.60 -5.36 16.13
C ALA A 126 1.98 -4.80 16.49
N ARG A 127 3.03 -5.64 16.38
CA ARG A 127 4.42 -5.23 16.55
C ARG A 127 5.28 -5.70 15.39
N CYS A 128 4.93 -5.29 14.17
CA CYS A 128 5.65 -5.70 12.95
C CYS A 128 7.13 -5.31 12.93
N ILE A 129 8.03 -6.28 12.73
CA ILE A 129 9.50 -6.11 12.72
C ILE A 129 9.92 -5.03 11.71
N HIS A 130 9.26 -5.00 10.54
CA HIS A 130 9.51 -4.06 9.45
C HIS A 130 8.68 -2.75 9.53
N CYS A 131 8.09 -2.42 10.69
CA CYS A 131 7.20 -1.26 10.81
C CYS A 131 7.93 0.07 10.57
N GLY A 132 7.59 0.73 9.46
CA GLY A 132 8.19 1.98 9.05
C GLY A 132 7.93 3.17 9.98
N SER A 133 6.80 3.17 10.70
CA SER A 133 6.44 4.22 11.67
C SER A 133 6.87 3.90 13.11
N ALA A 134 7.45 2.71 13.34
CA ALA A 134 7.71 2.18 14.68
C ALA A 134 6.48 2.27 15.62
N ALA A 135 5.29 2.02 15.06
CA ALA A 135 4.02 2.17 15.78
C ALA A 135 3.87 1.20 16.96
N GLY A 136 3.03 1.58 17.92
CA GLY A 136 2.76 0.80 19.13
C GLY A 136 1.88 1.54 20.13
N ARG A 137 2.44 2.52 20.85
CA ARG A 137 1.66 3.37 21.76
C ARG A 137 1.18 4.62 21.02
N ALA A 138 0.01 5.12 21.40
CA ALA A 138 -0.45 6.44 20.99
C ALA A 138 0.60 7.51 21.33
N ARG A 139 0.71 8.56 20.52
CA ARG A 139 1.54 9.71 20.89
C ARG A 139 0.94 10.41 22.11
N GLU A 140 1.78 11.07 22.91
CA GLU A 140 1.29 11.80 24.09
C GLU A 140 0.34 12.96 23.76
N ARG A 141 0.49 13.54 22.55
CA ARG A 141 -0.20 14.76 22.14
C ARG A 141 -0.99 14.58 20.84
N GLU A 142 -1.62 13.42 20.67
CA GLU A 142 -2.54 13.20 19.54
C GLU A 142 -3.64 14.26 19.51
N LEU A 143 -4.16 14.54 18.31
CA LEU A 143 -5.31 15.39 18.12
C LEU A 143 -6.50 14.75 18.83
N ASP A 144 -7.14 15.52 19.70
CA ASP A 144 -8.42 15.12 20.27
C ASP A 144 -9.51 15.10 19.18
N THR A 145 -10.72 14.69 19.55
CA THR A 145 -11.83 14.60 18.59
C THR A 145 -12.18 15.95 17.97
N ALA A 146 -12.14 17.04 18.73
CA ALA A 146 -12.49 18.37 18.23
C ALA A 146 -11.43 18.87 17.24
N GLU A 147 -10.16 18.72 17.59
CA GLU A 147 -9.03 19.07 16.73
C GLU A 147 -9.00 18.23 15.46
N ALA A 148 -9.27 16.92 15.56
CA ALA A 148 -9.35 16.04 14.39
C ALA A 148 -10.53 16.39 13.48
N LEU A 149 -11.70 16.75 14.03
CA LEU A 149 -12.82 17.22 13.21
C LEU A 149 -12.53 18.56 12.52
N ASP A 150 -11.82 19.50 13.18
CA ASP A 150 -11.33 20.73 12.53
C ASP A 150 -10.29 20.40 11.44
N ALA A 151 -9.41 19.42 11.64
CA ALA A 151 -8.50 18.96 10.60
C ALA A 151 -9.25 18.39 9.37
N CYS A 152 -10.34 17.64 9.58
CA CYS A 152 -11.23 17.21 8.49
C CYS A 152 -11.81 18.41 7.71
N ASP A 153 -12.26 19.44 8.42
CA ASP A 153 -12.80 20.65 7.81
C ASP A 153 -11.75 21.41 7.00
N GLN A 154 -10.54 21.53 7.53
CA GLN A 154 -9.43 22.19 6.85
C GLN A 154 -8.99 21.43 5.59
N LEU A 155 -8.93 20.09 5.63
CA LEU A 155 -8.62 19.25 4.46
C LEU A 155 -9.66 19.42 3.36
N ALA A 156 -10.95 19.39 3.71
CA ALA A 156 -12.04 19.58 2.77
C ALA A 156 -12.05 21.00 2.19
N ALA A 157 -11.91 22.03 3.03
CA ALA A 157 -11.88 23.43 2.61
C ALA A 157 -10.68 23.74 1.69
N LEU A 158 -9.56 23.06 1.89
CA LEU A 158 -8.40 23.16 1.00
C LEU A 158 -8.66 22.53 -0.38
N GLY A 159 -9.68 21.70 -0.54
CA GLY A 159 -9.99 21.00 -1.81
C GLY A 159 -9.27 19.66 -1.95
N THR A 160 -8.94 19.01 -0.83
CA THR A 160 -8.39 17.64 -0.82
C THR A 160 -9.43 16.67 -1.37
N ARG A 161 -9.05 15.82 -2.33
CA ARG A 161 -10.01 14.91 -3.00
C ARG A 161 -10.14 13.58 -2.29
N GLU A 162 -9.04 13.10 -1.71
CA GLU A 162 -9.00 11.83 -1.01
C GLU A 162 -8.18 11.91 0.27
N VAL A 163 -8.70 11.30 1.33
CA VAL A 163 -8.01 11.10 2.59
C VAL A 163 -7.93 9.61 2.86
N THR A 164 -6.72 9.09 3.01
CA THR A 164 -6.49 7.73 3.47
C THR A 164 -6.20 7.76 4.96
N LEU A 165 -7.13 7.25 5.77
CA LEU A 165 -6.92 7.03 7.19
C LEU A 165 -5.94 5.87 7.35
N SER A 166 -4.84 6.16 8.00
CA SER A 166 -3.79 5.23 8.40
C SER A 166 -3.48 5.47 9.88
N GLY A 167 -2.40 4.91 10.38
CA GLY A 167 -2.06 4.96 11.79
C GLY A 167 -1.07 3.86 12.12
N GLY A 168 -0.76 3.71 13.41
CA GLY A 168 -0.42 2.38 13.89
C GLY A 168 -1.53 1.41 13.47
N GLU A 169 -2.75 1.62 13.97
CA GLU A 169 -3.98 0.98 13.49
C GLU A 169 -5.17 1.93 13.69
N PRO A 170 -5.84 2.41 12.60
CA PRO A 170 -6.98 3.32 12.70
C PRO A 170 -8.14 2.81 13.55
N LEU A 171 -8.41 1.49 13.53
CA LEU A 171 -9.51 0.87 14.28
C LEU A 171 -9.37 1.00 15.80
N LEU A 172 -8.18 1.33 16.31
CA LEU A 172 -7.94 1.58 17.74
C LEU A 172 -8.36 2.97 18.20
N ARG A 173 -8.72 3.87 17.28
CA ARG A 173 -9.19 5.21 17.60
C ARG A 173 -10.72 5.27 17.59
N ASP A 174 -11.34 5.44 18.76
CA ASP A 174 -12.80 5.31 18.92
C ASP A 174 -13.66 6.20 17.99
N ASP A 175 -13.17 7.40 17.66
CA ASP A 175 -13.89 8.39 16.84
C ASP A 175 -13.60 8.27 15.32
N TRP A 176 -12.86 7.26 14.85
CA TRP A 176 -12.59 7.09 13.40
C TRP A 176 -13.86 7.11 12.52
N PRO A 177 -15.04 6.58 12.93
CA PRO A 177 -16.25 6.69 12.12
C PRO A 177 -16.74 8.13 12.01
N ALA A 178 -16.57 8.95 13.05
CA ALA A 178 -16.94 10.36 13.04
C ALA A 178 -16.04 11.16 12.09
N LEU A 179 -14.73 10.90 12.11
CA LEU A 179 -13.77 11.52 11.17
C LEU A 179 -14.09 11.16 9.72
N THR A 180 -14.34 9.88 9.47
CA THR A 180 -14.73 9.36 8.14
C THR A 180 -15.99 10.05 7.63
N ARG A 181 -17.04 10.13 8.46
CA ARG A 181 -18.29 10.81 8.12
C ARG A 181 -18.08 12.30 7.85
N ARG A 182 -17.32 12.98 8.70
CA ARG A 182 -17.06 14.43 8.57
C ARG A 182 -16.45 14.78 7.21
N LEU A 183 -15.49 13.97 6.75
CA LEU A 183 -14.84 14.09 5.45
C LEU A 183 -15.80 13.72 4.30
N ALA A 184 -16.49 12.59 4.40
CA ALA A 184 -17.40 12.10 3.37
C ALA A 184 -18.57 13.08 3.11
N ASP A 185 -19.16 13.64 4.17
CA ASP A 185 -20.23 14.65 4.09
C ASP A 185 -19.79 15.94 3.37
N ARG A 186 -18.48 16.15 3.22
CA ARG A 186 -17.87 17.30 2.50
C ARG A 186 -17.35 16.93 1.11
N GLY A 187 -17.69 15.75 0.62
CA GLY A 187 -17.29 15.28 -0.71
C GLY A 187 -15.85 14.78 -0.81
N VAL A 188 -15.15 14.61 0.32
CA VAL A 188 -13.82 13.99 0.34
C VAL A 188 -13.99 12.47 0.31
N ARG A 189 -13.30 11.78 -0.59
CA ARG A 189 -13.28 10.31 -0.59
C ARG A 189 -12.43 9.83 0.56
N VAL A 190 -12.94 8.90 1.36
CA VAL A 190 -12.19 8.34 2.49
C VAL A 190 -11.84 6.88 2.23
N ALA A 191 -10.55 6.57 2.29
CA ALA A 191 -10.04 5.20 2.27
C ALA A 191 -9.39 4.88 3.62
N MET A 192 -9.14 3.60 3.91
CA MET A 192 -8.45 3.19 5.13
C MET A 192 -7.38 2.14 4.83
N ILE A 193 -6.20 2.27 5.43
CA ILE A 193 -5.19 1.20 5.49
C ILE A 193 -5.23 0.60 6.90
N SER A 194 -5.38 -0.72 7.00
CA SER A 194 -5.51 -1.44 8.27
C SER A 194 -4.69 -2.73 8.26
N ASN A 195 -4.31 -3.21 9.45
CA ASN A 195 -3.64 -4.48 9.66
C ASN A 195 -4.60 -5.70 9.58
N GLY A 196 -5.92 -5.48 9.56
CA GLY A 196 -6.91 -6.54 9.40
C GLY A 196 -7.41 -7.19 10.68
N LEU A 197 -6.83 -6.87 11.85
CA LEU A 197 -7.11 -7.57 13.11
C LEU A 197 -8.45 -7.16 13.72
N GLY A 198 -8.75 -5.87 13.73
CA GLY A 198 -9.92 -5.29 14.41
C GLY A 198 -11.23 -5.32 13.61
N TRP A 199 -11.27 -5.97 12.44
CA TRP A 199 -12.47 -6.00 11.60
C TRP A 199 -13.47 -7.07 12.08
N ASP A 200 -14.60 -6.59 12.58
CA ASP A 200 -15.77 -7.39 12.91
C ASP A 200 -17.04 -6.79 12.27
N ALA A 201 -18.18 -7.42 12.51
CA ALA A 201 -19.46 -6.95 11.98
C ALA A 201 -19.84 -5.53 12.47
N ARG A 202 -19.36 -5.10 13.64
CA ARG A 202 -19.61 -3.75 14.17
C ARG A 202 -18.78 -2.72 13.40
N ALA A 203 -17.49 -2.99 13.23
CA ALA A 203 -16.56 -2.15 12.47
C ALA A 203 -17.00 -2.00 11.00
N VAL A 204 -17.43 -3.09 10.36
CA VAL A 204 -17.94 -3.05 8.98
C VAL A 204 -19.20 -2.18 8.86
N ARG A 205 -20.17 -2.33 9.78
CA ARG A 205 -21.37 -1.47 9.80
C ARG A 205 -21.01 0.00 10.02
N ALA A 206 -20.08 0.28 10.93
CA ALA A 206 -19.61 1.64 11.18
C ALA A 206 -18.93 2.24 9.93
N ALA A 207 -18.13 1.47 9.21
CA ALA A 207 -17.45 1.90 8.00
C ALA A 207 -18.45 2.31 6.90
N LEU A 208 -19.44 1.45 6.64
CA LEU A 208 -20.49 1.74 5.66
C LEU A 208 -21.32 2.96 6.06
N ALA A 209 -21.75 3.03 7.32
CA ALA A 209 -22.56 4.13 7.84
C ALA A 209 -21.80 5.47 7.93
N ALA A 210 -20.46 5.44 7.92
CA ALA A 210 -19.62 6.63 7.87
C ALA A 210 -19.27 7.07 6.44
N GLY A 211 -19.59 6.27 5.42
CA GLY A 211 -19.26 6.58 4.03
C GLY A 211 -17.83 6.20 3.63
N LEU A 212 -17.20 5.24 4.32
CA LEU A 212 -15.88 4.73 3.93
C LEU A 212 -15.95 4.13 2.51
N ARG A 213 -14.99 4.48 1.66
CA ARG A 213 -15.02 4.13 0.23
C ARG A 213 -14.28 2.84 -0.10
N SER A 214 -13.20 2.54 0.62
CA SER A 214 -12.38 1.36 0.40
C SER A 214 -11.50 1.07 1.61
N VAL A 215 -11.08 -0.19 1.72
CA VAL A 215 -10.09 -0.64 2.70
C VAL A 215 -8.92 -1.32 1.99
N THR A 216 -7.71 -1.02 2.41
CA THR A 216 -6.50 -1.74 2.02
C THR A 216 -5.98 -2.48 3.24
N LEU A 217 -5.97 -3.80 3.16
CA LEU A 217 -5.47 -4.67 4.23
C LEU A 217 -4.01 -5.01 4.00
N SER A 218 -3.27 -5.08 5.09
CA SER A 218 -1.82 -5.23 5.01
C SER A 218 -1.43 -6.71 5.18
N LEU A 219 -0.89 -7.33 4.13
CA LEU A 219 -0.47 -8.74 4.11
C LEU A 219 0.95 -8.84 3.52
N ASP A 220 1.86 -9.48 4.25
CA ASP A 220 3.32 -9.43 3.99
C ASP A 220 3.94 -10.81 3.75
N GLY A 221 3.11 -11.78 3.37
CA GLY A 221 3.56 -13.11 3.01
C GLY A 221 2.50 -14.17 3.19
N PRO A 222 2.84 -15.43 2.86
CA PRO A 222 2.09 -16.59 3.34
C PRO A 222 2.03 -16.60 4.87
N ALA A 223 1.12 -17.42 5.43
CA ALA A 223 0.69 -17.31 6.83
C ALA A 223 1.83 -17.30 7.84
N ASP A 224 2.79 -18.22 7.70
CA ASP A 224 3.96 -18.33 8.57
C ASP A 224 4.81 -17.05 8.57
N LEU A 225 5.19 -16.58 7.39
CA LEU A 225 6.03 -15.39 7.24
C LEU A 225 5.28 -14.12 7.65
N HIS A 226 3.99 -14.02 7.34
CA HIS A 226 3.19 -12.86 7.72
C HIS A 226 3.07 -12.72 9.24
N ASP A 227 2.73 -13.81 9.93
CA ASP A 227 2.54 -13.81 11.38
C ASP A 227 3.86 -13.51 12.09
N GLU A 228 4.98 -14.08 11.61
CA GLU A 228 6.34 -13.77 12.08
C GLU A 228 6.68 -12.29 11.91
N LEU A 229 6.59 -11.77 10.67
CA LEU A 229 6.94 -10.38 10.36
C LEU A 229 6.07 -9.39 11.12
N ARG A 230 4.81 -9.71 11.39
CA ARG A 230 3.86 -8.82 12.08
C ARG A 230 3.82 -8.97 13.59
N GLY A 231 4.39 -10.06 14.12
CA GLY A 231 4.38 -10.39 15.54
C GLY A 231 2.97 -10.69 16.06
N VAL A 232 2.13 -11.33 15.23
CA VAL A 232 0.74 -11.67 15.57
C VAL A 232 0.40 -13.06 15.03
N GLU A 233 0.35 -14.04 15.94
CA GLU A 233 -0.09 -15.39 15.60
C GLU A 233 -1.55 -15.40 15.12
N GLY A 234 -1.81 -16.08 13.99
CA GLY A 234 -3.11 -16.10 13.32
C GLY A 234 -3.47 -14.78 12.64
N GLY A 235 -2.55 -13.80 12.57
CA GLY A 235 -2.77 -12.50 11.94
C GLY A 235 -3.19 -12.63 10.48
N PHE A 236 -2.56 -13.53 9.73
CA PHE A 236 -2.86 -13.80 8.33
C PHE A 236 -4.30 -14.27 8.16
N ALA A 237 -4.72 -15.25 8.96
CA ALA A 237 -6.06 -15.82 8.89
C ALA A 237 -7.13 -14.76 9.21
N ARG A 238 -6.87 -13.90 10.21
CA ARG A 238 -7.75 -12.77 10.55
C ARG A 238 -7.84 -11.75 9.41
N ALA A 239 -6.72 -11.38 8.80
CA ALA A 239 -6.70 -10.46 7.67
C ALA A 239 -7.46 -11.04 6.45
N ILE A 240 -7.28 -12.33 6.12
CA ILE A 240 -8.07 -13.01 5.07
C ILE A 240 -9.57 -13.03 5.42
N GLY A 241 -9.92 -13.27 6.69
CA GLY A 241 -11.29 -13.19 7.18
C GLY A 241 -11.89 -11.79 7.01
N ALA A 242 -11.12 -10.74 7.33
CA ALA A 242 -11.52 -9.36 7.13
C ALA A 242 -11.76 -9.03 5.65
N ILE A 243 -10.90 -9.51 4.73
CA ILE A 243 -11.11 -9.35 3.28
C ILE A 243 -12.49 -9.89 2.88
N ARG A 244 -12.83 -11.11 3.31
CA ARG A 244 -14.11 -11.76 2.96
C ARG A 244 -15.30 -10.96 3.52
N MET A 245 -15.22 -10.60 4.80
CA MET A 245 -16.29 -9.86 5.49
C MET A 245 -16.57 -8.50 4.84
N LEU A 246 -15.52 -7.73 4.53
CA LEU A 246 -15.64 -6.42 3.90
C LEU A 246 -16.23 -6.51 2.49
N ARG A 247 -15.79 -7.51 1.71
CA ARG A 247 -16.31 -7.76 0.36
C ARG A 247 -17.76 -8.20 0.36
N GLU A 248 -18.15 -9.09 1.25
CA GLU A 248 -19.54 -9.53 1.42
C GLU A 248 -20.47 -8.36 1.77
N ALA A 249 -19.96 -7.38 2.52
CA ALA A 249 -20.66 -6.15 2.84
C ALA A 249 -20.66 -5.11 1.68
N GLY A 250 -20.02 -5.41 0.54
CA GLY A 250 -19.96 -4.55 -0.63
C GLY A 250 -18.90 -3.44 -0.57
N LEU A 251 -17.98 -3.48 0.40
CA LEU A 251 -16.90 -2.51 0.52
C LEU A 251 -15.68 -2.98 -0.30
N PRO A 252 -15.15 -2.17 -1.24
CA PRO A 252 -13.97 -2.54 -2.01
C PRO A 252 -12.74 -2.80 -1.15
N VAL A 253 -12.05 -3.91 -1.42
CA VAL A 253 -10.85 -4.33 -0.66
C VAL A 253 -9.64 -4.51 -1.56
N GLY A 254 -8.58 -3.77 -1.24
CA GLY A 254 -7.23 -3.99 -1.76
C GLY A 254 -6.31 -4.61 -0.71
N VAL A 255 -5.12 -5.00 -1.14
CA VAL A 255 -4.04 -5.43 -0.27
C VAL A 255 -2.78 -4.63 -0.55
N SER A 256 -2.07 -4.25 0.51
CA SER A 256 -0.74 -3.66 0.43
C SER A 256 0.26 -4.59 1.09
N THR A 257 1.40 -4.79 0.44
CA THR A 257 2.44 -5.72 0.86
C THR A 257 3.79 -5.00 0.91
N GLN A 258 4.46 -5.14 2.05
CA GLN A 258 5.88 -4.82 2.21
C GLN A 258 6.69 -6.02 1.71
N VAL A 259 7.36 -5.84 0.57
CA VAL A 259 8.21 -6.85 -0.05
C VAL A 259 9.52 -6.87 0.70
N THR A 260 9.59 -7.76 1.69
CA THR A 260 10.83 -8.11 2.38
C THR A 260 11.64 -9.09 1.55
N ARG A 261 12.94 -9.19 1.85
CA ARG A 261 13.84 -10.16 1.23
C ARG A 261 13.34 -11.62 1.32
N PRO A 262 12.91 -12.15 2.49
CA PRO A 262 12.35 -13.50 2.56
C PRO A 262 11.03 -13.69 1.81
N LEU A 263 10.28 -12.61 1.52
CA LEU A 263 9.04 -12.70 0.76
C LEU A 263 9.27 -12.83 -0.75
N LEU A 264 10.35 -12.24 -1.30
CA LEU A 264 10.62 -12.24 -2.74
C LEU A 264 10.41 -13.61 -3.44
N PRO A 265 11.02 -14.72 -2.97
CA PRO A 265 10.83 -16.03 -3.60
C PRO A 265 9.42 -16.62 -3.39
N ARG A 266 8.63 -16.07 -2.47
CA ARG A 266 7.31 -16.56 -2.04
C ARG A 266 6.14 -15.68 -2.50
N LEU A 267 6.39 -14.67 -3.33
CA LEU A 267 5.36 -13.75 -3.83
C LEU A 267 4.21 -14.48 -4.56
N ALA A 268 4.49 -15.59 -5.26
CA ALA A 268 3.47 -16.39 -5.93
C ALA A 268 2.55 -17.14 -4.95
N GLU A 269 3.05 -17.54 -3.78
CA GLU A 269 2.24 -18.14 -2.72
C GLU A 269 1.22 -17.12 -2.19
N LEU A 270 1.69 -15.89 -1.92
CA LEU A 270 0.82 -14.81 -1.49
C LEU A 270 -0.21 -14.46 -2.58
N GLU A 271 0.21 -14.30 -3.84
CA GLU A 271 -0.71 -14.03 -4.97
C GLU A 271 -1.86 -15.05 -5.02
N SER A 272 -1.54 -16.33 -4.86
CA SER A 272 -2.53 -17.41 -4.87
C SER A 272 -3.55 -17.26 -3.74
N ALA A 273 -3.10 -16.91 -2.53
CA ALA A 273 -3.99 -16.65 -1.41
C ALA A 273 -4.88 -15.41 -1.62
N LEU A 274 -4.32 -14.33 -2.19
CA LEU A 274 -5.07 -13.10 -2.49
C LEU A 274 -6.12 -13.32 -3.58
N ALA A 275 -5.78 -14.08 -4.62
CA ALA A 275 -6.71 -14.48 -5.67
C ALA A 275 -7.86 -15.31 -5.11
N ALA A 276 -7.57 -16.28 -4.24
CA ALA A 276 -8.59 -17.09 -3.57
C ALA A 276 -9.50 -16.27 -2.65
N ALA A 277 -8.98 -15.21 -2.02
CA ALA A 277 -9.78 -14.27 -1.22
C ALA A 277 -10.59 -13.27 -2.07
N GLY A 278 -10.32 -13.19 -3.38
CA GLY A 278 -11.01 -12.30 -4.32
C GLY A 278 -10.65 -10.82 -4.15
N VAL A 279 -9.40 -10.53 -3.78
CA VAL A 279 -8.88 -9.16 -3.63
C VAL A 279 -8.99 -8.39 -4.95
N GLN A 280 -9.36 -7.11 -4.89
CA GLN A 280 -9.61 -6.29 -6.09
C GLN A 280 -8.41 -5.48 -6.55
N GLY A 281 -7.35 -5.42 -5.74
CA GLY A 281 -6.08 -4.80 -6.12
C GLY A 281 -4.98 -5.13 -5.12
N TRP A 282 -3.77 -5.31 -5.59
CA TRP A 282 -2.61 -5.69 -4.79
C TRP A 282 -1.45 -4.74 -5.08
N GLN A 283 -1.09 -3.92 -4.10
CA GLN A 283 0.03 -3.01 -4.16
C GLN A 283 1.27 -3.64 -3.53
N LEU A 284 2.35 -3.71 -4.30
CA LEU A 284 3.66 -4.14 -3.85
C LEU A 284 4.53 -2.91 -3.58
N GLN A 285 5.08 -2.83 -2.37
CA GLN A 285 6.02 -1.79 -1.96
C GLN A 285 7.29 -2.46 -1.46
N MET A 286 8.46 -1.96 -1.83
CA MET A 286 9.70 -2.50 -1.26
C MET A 286 9.82 -2.09 0.21
N THR A 287 10.23 -3.01 1.07
CA THR A 287 10.55 -2.68 2.46
C THR A 287 11.76 -1.76 2.51
N MET A 288 11.71 -0.71 3.32
CA MET A 288 12.76 0.30 3.45
C MET A 288 13.37 0.31 4.86
N PRO A 289 14.66 0.66 5.02
CA PRO A 289 15.35 0.65 6.31
C PRO A 289 15.02 1.89 7.16
N HIS A 290 13.77 2.00 7.61
CA HIS A 290 13.35 3.05 8.54
C HIS A 290 12.35 2.51 9.58
N GLY A 291 12.09 3.30 10.62
CA GLY A 291 11.35 2.83 11.78
C GLY A 291 12.06 1.65 12.43
N ARG A 292 11.32 0.60 12.80
CA ARG A 292 11.91 -0.62 13.37
C ARG A 292 12.74 -1.42 12.36
N CYS A 293 12.42 -1.31 11.06
CA CYS A 293 13.18 -2.00 10.01
C CYS A 293 14.62 -1.50 9.87
N ALA A 294 14.97 -0.33 10.44
CA ALA A 294 16.34 0.17 10.44
C ALA A 294 17.32 -0.77 11.19
N GLU A 295 16.82 -1.57 12.13
CA GLU A 295 17.60 -2.56 12.89
C GLU A 295 17.56 -3.96 12.24
N HIS A 296 16.80 -4.12 11.14
CA HIS A 296 16.54 -5.40 10.45
C HIS A 296 16.84 -5.28 8.96
N LEU A 297 18.09 -4.94 8.63
CA LEU A 297 18.52 -4.74 7.23
C LEU A 297 18.50 -6.03 6.41
N ASP A 298 18.53 -7.19 7.06
CA ASP A 298 18.36 -8.51 6.45
C ASP A 298 16.99 -8.67 5.77
N LEU A 299 15.97 -7.93 6.22
CA LEU A 299 14.64 -7.91 5.61
C LEU A 299 14.55 -7.00 4.38
N VAL A 300 15.50 -6.11 4.15
CA VAL A 300 15.46 -5.14 3.05
C VAL A 300 15.99 -5.80 1.77
N PRO A 301 15.19 -5.87 0.68
CA PRO A 301 15.70 -6.33 -0.61
C PRO A 301 16.92 -5.52 -1.06
N SER A 302 17.96 -6.16 -1.53
CA SER A 302 19.10 -5.46 -2.14
C SER A 302 18.75 -4.95 -3.55
N PRO A 303 19.49 -3.96 -4.08
CA PRO A 303 19.30 -3.51 -5.47
C PRO A 303 19.38 -4.63 -6.51
N ALA A 304 20.25 -5.64 -6.28
CA ALA A 304 20.41 -6.80 -7.16
C ALA A 304 19.19 -7.73 -7.19
N GLU A 305 18.33 -7.68 -6.17
CA GLU A 305 17.13 -8.50 -6.06
C GLU A 305 15.88 -7.84 -6.68
N LEU A 306 15.91 -6.50 -6.87
CA LEU A 306 14.79 -5.75 -7.44
C LEU A 306 14.40 -6.12 -8.89
N PRO A 307 15.32 -6.52 -9.79
CA PRO A 307 14.94 -7.08 -11.08
C PRO A 307 13.99 -8.28 -10.95
N GLY A 308 14.16 -9.11 -9.91
CA GLY A 308 13.28 -10.24 -9.62
C GLY A 308 11.86 -9.80 -9.25
N LEU A 309 11.73 -8.74 -8.45
CA LEU A 309 10.42 -8.13 -8.15
C LEU A 309 9.75 -7.58 -9.40
N VAL A 310 10.49 -6.88 -10.28
CA VAL A 310 9.95 -6.37 -11.55
C VAL A 310 9.50 -7.50 -12.46
N ALA A 311 10.30 -8.57 -12.59
CA ALA A 311 9.93 -9.75 -13.36
C ALA A 311 8.65 -10.40 -12.82
N PHE A 312 8.54 -10.52 -11.49
CA PHE A 312 7.32 -11.01 -10.85
C PHE A 312 6.10 -10.15 -11.19
N VAL A 313 6.20 -8.81 -11.07
CA VAL A 313 5.09 -7.88 -11.35
C VAL A 313 4.61 -8.01 -12.80
N LEU A 314 5.53 -8.04 -13.76
CA LEU A 314 5.19 -8.19 -15.17
C LEU A 314 4.49 -9.53 -15.43
N ALA A 315 4.99 -10.61 -14.84
CA ALA A 315 4.38 -11.93 -14.96
C ALA A 315 3.00 -11.99 -14.28
N ALA A 316 2.83 -11.40 -13.10
CA ALA A 316 1.56 -11.33 -12.38
C ALA A 316 0.49 -10.56 -13.17
N ARG A 317 0.87 -9.42 -13.77
CA ARG A 317 -0.01 -8.65 -14.66
C ARG A 317 -0.41 -9.42 -15.91
N ALA A 318 0.49 -10.23 -16.46
CA ALA A 318 0.16 -11.12 -17.57
C ALA A 318 -0.80 -12.25 -17.15
N ARG A 319 -0.63 -12.81 -15.95
CA ARG A 319 -1.54 -13.83 -15.38
C ARG A 319 -2.94 -13.30 -15.08
N ARG A 320 -3.05 -12.02 -14.69
CA ARG A 320 -4.32 -11.35 -14.31
C ARG A 320 -5.08 -12.06 -13.18
N ALA A 321 -4.37 -12.74 -12.27
CA ALA A 321 -4.97 -13.39 -11.11
C ALA A 321 -5.49 -12.36 -10.09
N VAL A 322 -4.69 -11.31 -9.85
CA VAL A 322 -5.05 -10.14 -9.05
C VAL A 322 -4.52 -8.89 -9.77
N PRO A 323 -5.25 -7.76 -9.82
CA PRO A 323 -4.69 -6.52 -10.35
C PRO A 323 -3.50 -6.03 -9.52
N VAL A 324 -2.29 -6.04 -10.10
CA VAL A 324 -1.05 -5.69 -9.38
C VAL A 324 -0.60 -4.26 -9.67
N TYR A 325 -0.28 -3.51 -8.61
CA TYR A 325 0.25 -2.16 -8.65
C TYR A 325 1.62 -2.12 -7.97
N LEU A 326 2.52 -1.28 -8.49
CA LEU A 326 3.84 -1.09 -7.92
C LEU A 326 3.91 0.30 -7.27
N ALA A 327 4.37 0.38 -6.03
CA ALA A 327 4.54 1.64 -5.33
C ALA A 327 5.70 2.47 -5.90
N ASP A 328 5.74 3.74 -5.52
CA ASP A 328 6.69 4.73 -6.03
C ASP A 328 8.14 4.44 -5.61
N ASN A 329 8.35 3.58 -4.60
CA ASN A 329 9.66 3.21 -4.10
C ASN A 329 10.31 2.01 -4.82
N VAL A 330 9.76 1.57 -5.95
CA VAL A 330 10.34 0.47 -6.76
C VAL A 330 10.41 0.85 -8.21
N GLY A 331 11.61 0.78 -8.80
CA GLY A 331 11.85 0.90 -10.23
C GLY A 331 11.58 2.30 -10.80
N TRP A 332 12.53 2.84 -11.56
CA TRP A 332 12.33 4.11 -12.25
C TRP A 332 12.99 4.11 -13.62
N MET A 333 12.23 4.53 -14.63
CA MET A 333 12.71 4.81 -15.98
C MET A 333 13.36 3.60 -16.65
N THR A 334 12.98 2.39 -16.25
CA THR A 334 13.41 1.16 -16.93
C THR A 334 12.71 1.03 -18.28
N ARG A 335 13.15 0.10 -19.12
CA ARG A 335 12.48 -0.19 -20.40
C ARG A 335 11.00 -0.56 -20.22
N ASP A 336 10.67 -1.21 -19.11
CA ASP A 336 9.32 -1.64 -18.78
C ASP A 336 8.51 -0.62 -17.97
N GLU A 337 9.07 0.57 -17.68
CA GLU A 337 8.42 1.63 -16.88
C GLU A 337 6.94 1.87 -17.23
N PRO A 338 6.55 2.03 -18.51
CA PRO A 338 5.15 2.26 -18.84
C PRO A 338 4.25 1.08 -18.45
N ARG A 339 4.76 -0.15 -18.59
CA ARG A 339 4.06 -1.39 -18.20
C ARG A 339 4.11 -1.65 -16.70
N LEU A 340 4.94 -0.95 -15.94
CA LEU A 340 4.98 -0.99 -14.47
C LEU A 340 4.03 0.04 -13.86
N ARG A 341 3.86 1.21 -14.49
CA ARG A 341 3.03 2.31 -13.98
C ARG A 341 1.63 2.40 -14.56
N SER A 342 1.38 1.78 -15.70
CA SER A 342 0.05 1.70 -16.29
C SER A 342 -0.36 0.26 -16.58
N ALA A 343 -1.65 -0.01 -16.41
CA ALA A 343 -2.31 -1.22 -16.88
C ALA A 343 -3.03 -1.01 -18.22
N ALA A 344 -2.99 0.21 -18.78
CA ALA A 344 -3.59 0.57 -20.06
C ALA A 344 -2.75 0.05 -21.25
N ASP A 345 -3.42 -0.12 -22.40
CA ASP A 345 -2.80 -0.49 -23.67
C ASP A 345 -3.30 0.46 -24.80
N PRO A 346 -2.45 1.36 -25.33
CA PRO A 346 -1.06 1.57 -24.95
C PRO A 346 -0.91 2.21 -23.55
N PRO A 347 0.24 2.02 -22.87
CA PRO A 347 0.50 2.65 -21.57
C PRO A 347 0.45 4.19 -21.61
N ASP A 348 -0.18 4.80 -20.60
CA ASP A 348 -0.43 6.24 -20.50
C ASP A 348 0.30 6.92 -19.33
N ARG A 349 1.11 6.19 -18.56
CA ARG A 349 1.76 6.70 -17.33
C ARG A 349 3.20 6.21 -17.19
N PHE A 350 4.00 7.03 -16.51
CA PHE A 350 5.36 6.76 -16.06
C PHE A 350 5.60 7.50 -14.74
N PHE A 351 6.63 7.13 -13.99
CA PHE A 351 7.00 7.83 -12.77
C PHE A 351 7.46 9.27 -13.08
N ALA A 352 6.72 10.27 -12.60
CA ALA A 352 7.01 11.69 -12.86
C ALA A 352 7.65 12.39 -11.65
N GLY A 353 8.53 11.69 -10.93
CA GLY A 353 9.14 12.17 -9.70
C GLY A 353 8.25 12.05 -8.47
N CYS A 354 8.84 12.28 -7.30
CA CYS A 354 8.14 12.24 -6.02
C CYS A 354 7.02 13.29 -5.96
N GLN A 355 5.82 12.89 -5.51
CA GLN A 355 4.65 13.76 -5.42
C GLN A 355 4.45 14.44 -4.04
N ALA A 356 5.36 14.16 -3.09
CA ALA A 356 5.30 14.68 -1.72
C ALA A 356 5.36 16.21 -1.69
N GLY A 357 4.36 16.86 -1.10
CA GLY A 357 4.24 18.32 -1.08
C GLY A 357 3.87 18.96 -2.43
N LEU A 358 3.67 18.17 -3.49
CA LEU A 358 3.16 18.64 -4.79
C LEU A 358 1.68 18.30 -4.94
N ARG A 359 1.35 17.02 -4.81
CA ARG A 359 -0.03 16.50 -4.88
C ARG A 359 -0.42 15.70 -3.65
N VAL A 360 0.57 15.26 -2.88
CA VAL A 360 0.39 14.43 -1.69
C VAL A 360 0.73 15.23 -0.45
N LEU A 361 -0.07 15.03 0.58
CA LEU A 361 0.12 15.55 1.93
C LEU A 361 0.17 14.38 2.92
N GLY A 362 0.99 14.50 3.96
CA GLY A 362 0.99 13.65 5.15
C GLY A 362 0.55 14.46 6.36
N LEU A 363 -0.35 13.89 7.16
CA LEU A 363 -0.77 14.43 8.46
C LEU A 363 -0.51 13.38 9.54
N THR A 364 0.26 13.74 10.57
CA THR A 364 0.54 12.87 11.72
C THR A 364 -0.55 12.96 12.78
N SER A 365 -0.54 12.02 13.73
CA SER A 365 -1.58 11.96 14.76
C SER A 365 -1.56 13.15 15.73
N ASP A 366 -0.45 13.89 15.83
CA ASP A 366 -0.32 15.12 16.62
C ASP A 366 -0.54 16.42 15.81
N GLY A 367 -1.01 16.29 14.57
CA GLY A 367 -1.34 17.40 13.68
C GLY A 367 -0.15 18.00 12.96
N THR A 368 1.01 17.35 12.95
CA THR A 368 2.18 17.77 12.17
C THR A 368 1.95 17.46 10.69
N VAL A 369 2.36 18.40 9.83
CA VAL A 369 2.18 18.35 8.38
C VAL A 369 3.52 18.07 7.71
N ARG A 370 3.55 17.07 6.84
CA ARG A 370 4.72 16.62 6.05
C ARG A 370 4.31 16.32 4.62
N GLY A 371 5.24 16.30 3.67
CA GLY A 371 4.90 15.98 2.26
C GLY A 371 4.55 14.50 2.03
N CYS A 372 5.05 13.61 2.88
CA CYS A 372 4.82 12.17 2.84
C CYS A 372 5.11 11.59 4.22
N LEU A 373 4.26 10.71 4.73
CA LEU A 373 4.46 10.11 6.06
C LEU A 373 5.69 9.18 6.16
N SER A 374 6.23 8.73 5.02
CA SER A 374 7.47 7.93 4.98
C SER A 374 8.74 8.77 4.97
N LEU A 375 8.65 10.08 4.76
CA LEU A 375 9.77 10.97 5.03
C LEU A 375 9.90 11.15 6.55
N PRO A 376 11.10 11.42 7.09
CA PRO A 376 11.31 11.60 8.52
C PRO A 376 11.05 13.05 9.00
N PRO A 377 11.11 13.33 10.32
CA PRO A 377 10.77 14.63 10.93
C PRO A 377 11.54 15.85 10.43
N GLU A 378 12.71 15.67 9.83
CA GLU A 378 13.48 16.75 9.20
C GLU A 378 12.75 17.40 8.02
N PHE A 379 11.66 16.77 7.54
CA PHE A 379 10.81 17.27 6.46
C PHE A 379 9.45 17.79 6.95
N ASP A 380 9.30 18.03 8.25
CA ASP A 380 8.10 18.65 8.82
C ASP A 380 7.97 20.12 8.45
N GLU A 381 6.79 20.52 8.00
CA GLU A 381 6.50 21.88 7.51
C GLU A 381 5.77 22.73 8.55
N GLY A 382 5.22 22.10 9.59
CA GLY A 382 4.50 22.78 10.67
C GLY A 382 3.41 21.92 11.29
N SER A 383 2.56 22.54 12.11
CA SER A 383 1.47 21.84 12.81
C SER A 383 0.15 22.63 12.71
N LEU A 384 -0.95 21.89 12.60
CA LEU A 384 -2.31 22.44 12.57
C LEU A 384 -2.69 23.20 13.84
N ARG A 385 -2.01 22.93 14.97
CA ARG A 385 -2.18 23.69 16.22
C ARG A 385 -1.59 25.09 16.16
N ARG A 386 -0.71 25.36 15.19
CA ARG A 386 -0.01 26.65 15.06
C ARG A 386 -0.45 27.43 13.83
N ARG A 387 -0.75 26.74 12.72
CA ARG A 387 -1.09 27.35 11.43
C ARG A 387 -2.23 26.61 10.77
N ARG A 388 -3.12 27.34 10.09
CA ARG A 388 -4.13 26.74 9.21
C ARG A 388 -3.46 25.98 8.07
N LEU A 389 -4.03 24.83 7.70
CA LEU A 389 -3.50 23.95 6.65
C LEU A 389 -3.38 24.68 5.30
N ALA A 390 -4.36 25.50 4.94
CA ALA A 390 -4.30 26.31 3.72
C ALA A 390 -3.10 27.28 3.71
N ALA A 391 -2.76 27.87 4.86
CA ALA A 391 -1.61 28.74 4.99
C ALA A 391 -0.28 27.98 4.92
N LEU A 392 -0.22 26.74 5.43
CA LEU A 392 0.94 25.86 5.26
C LEU A 392 1.10 25.42 3.79
N TRP A 393 0.01 25.04 3.13
CA TRP A 393 0.04 24.60 1.75
C TRP A 393 0.40 25.72 0.77
N ALA A 394 -0.08 26.94 1.00
CA ALA A 394 0.21 28.11 0.16
C ALA A 394 1.61 28.72 0.41
N ASP A 395 2.28 28.33 1.50
CA ASP A 395 3.60 28.85 1.85
C ASP A 395 4.63 28.44 0.78
N PRO A 396 5.28 29.40 0.09
CA PRO A 396 6.25 29.08 -0.94
C PRO A 396 7.52 28.45 -0.36
N SER A 397 7.77 28.59 0.95
CA SER A 397 8.91 27.97 1.65
C SER A 397 8.61 26.54 2.12
N ALA A 398 7.33 26.17 2.23
CA ALA A 398 6.96 24.81 2.60
C ALA A 398 7.27 23.82 1.47
N PHE A 399 7.67 22.60 1.85
CA PHE A 399 8.03 21.51 0.96
C PHE A 399 9.12 21.91 -0.04
N ALA A 400 10.01 22.83 0.36
CA ALA A 400 11.03 23.42 -0.51
C ALA A 400 11.88 22.36 -1.19
N TYR A 401 12.22 21.28 -0.48
CA TYR A 401 12.96 20.14 -1.00
C TYR A 401 12.38 19.61 -2.32
N ASN A 402 11.05 19.64 -2.49
CA ASN A 402 10.37 19.16 -3.70
C ASN A 402 9.77 20.26 -4.59
N ARG A 403 9.25 21.36 -4.02
CA ARG A 403 8.66 22.46 -4.79
C ARG A 403 9.69 23.37 -5.45
N ARG A 404 10.88 23.49 -4.87
CA ARG A 404 11.98 24.33 -5.37
C ARG A 404 13.14 23.52 -5.95
N PHE A 405 12.93 22.23 -6.14
CA PHE A 405 13.93 21.32 -6.70
C PHE A 405 14.47 21.81 -8.04
N ARG A 406 15.79 21.72 -8.19
CA ARG A 406 16.54 21.98 -9.42
C ARG A 406 17.30 20.74 -9.82
N VAL A 407 17.40 20.48 -11.12
CA VAL A 407 18.05 19.27 -11.64
C VAL A 407 19.54 19.24 -11.28
N GLU A 408 20.14 20.41 -11.10
CA GLU A 408 21.54 20.62 -10.70
C GLU A 408 21.83 20.14 -9.26
N GLU A 409 20.80 20.00 -8.41
CA GLU A 409 20.94 19.45 -7.06
C GLU A 409 21.16 17.93 -7.07
N LEU A 410 20.90 17.24 -8.19
CA LEU A 410 21.11 15.81 -8.30
C LEU A 410 22.59 15.43 -8.14
N THR A 411 22.82 14.32 -7.47
CA THR A 411 24.17 13.79 -7.18
C THR A 411 24.39 12.42 -7.79
N GLY A 412 25.65 11.98 -7.77
CA GLY A 412 26.10 10.67 -8.22
C GLY A 412 25.53 10.27 -9.58
N ALA A 413 24.98 9.07 -9.68
CA ALA A 413 24.47 8.54 -10.95
C ALA A 413 23.24 9.30 -11.48
N CYS A 414 22.49 9.97 -10.61
CA CYS A 414 21.31 10.75 -10.99
C CYS A 414 21.69 12.04 -11.73
N ARG A 415 22.86 12.63 -11.44
CA ARG A 415 23.35 13.86 -12.10
C ARG A 415 23.54 13.70 -13.61
N ALA A 416 24.10 12.56 -14.02
CA ALA A 416 24.38 12.27 -15.43
C ALA A 416 23.21 11.51 -16.12
N CYS A 417 22.10 11.29 -15.41
CA CYS A 417 21.01 10.45 -15.92
C CYS A 417 20.22 11.17 -17.02
N PRO A 418 19.96 10.54 -18.19
CA PRO A 418 19.16 11.16 -19.25
C PRO A 418 17.69 11.43 -18.85
N PHE A 419 17.21 10.79 -17.78
CA PHE A 419 15.85 11.00 -17.24
C PHE A 419 15.82 11.92 -16.01
N ALA A 420 16.93 12.57 -15.66
CA ALA A 420 17.08 13.39 -14.47
C ALA A 420 15.95 14.42 -14.28
N ARG A 421 15.57 15.10 -15.36
CA ARG A 421 14.51 16.14 -15.34
C ARG A 421 13.11 15.58 -15.05
N VAL A 422 12.83 14.34 -15.44
CA VAL A 422 11.52 13.70 -15.26
C VAL A 422 11.46 12.90 -13.95
N CYS A 423 12.46 12.05 -13.70
CA CYS A 423 12.52 11.17 -12.55
C CYS A 423 12.87 11.91 -11.25
N ARG A 424 13.73 12.95 -11.33
CA ARG A 424 14.08 13.81 -10.20
C ARG A 424 14.65 13.05 -8.98
N GLY A 425 15.43 12.00 -9.23
CA GLY A 425 16.12 11.24 -8.19
C GLY A 425 15.31 10.08 -7.57
N GLY A 426 14.16 9.71 -8.12
CA GLY A 426 13.36 8.57 -7.65
C GLY A 426 12.50 8.90 -6.42
N CYS A 427 12.19 7.88 -5.62
CA CYS A 427 11.48 8.07 -4.35
C CYS A 427 12.39 8.74 -3.32
N ARG A 428 12.00 9.92 -2.84
CA ARG A 428 12.79 10.69 -1.86
C ARG A 428 12.87 10.04 -0.49
N SER A 429 11.79 9.37 -0.05
CA SER A 429 11.81 8.63 1.22
C SER A 429 12.80 7.47 1.16
N LEU A 430 12.80 6.72 0.05
CA LEU A 430 13.76 5.64 -0.15
C LEU A 430 15.20 6.18 -0.25
N ALA A 431 15.43 7.20 -1.08
CA ALA A 431 16.73 7.86 -1.20
C ALA A 431 17.27 8.31 0.17
N TRP A 432 16.41 8.88 1.01
CA TRP A 432 16.78 9.29 2.36
C TRP A 432 17.10 8.10 3.25
N ALA A 433 16.24 7.08 3.26
CA ALA A 433 16.42 5.90 4.11
C ALA A 433 17.75 5.18 3.85
N VAL A 434 18.19 5.11 2.59
CA VAL A 434 19.39 4.33 2.20
C VAL A 434 20.65 5.17 2.01
N GLY A 435 20.52 6.50 1.92
CA GLY A 435 21.63 7.38 1.55
C GLY A 435 21.65 8.73 2.22
N ARG A 436 20.67 9.06 3.08
CA ARG A 436 20.52 10.36 3.77
C ARG A 436 20.57 11.55 2.80
N THR A 437 20.05 11.35 1.60
CA THR A 437 19.91 12.37 0.56
C THR A 437 18.56 12.22 -0.13
N VAL A 438 18.00 13.31 -0.63
CA VAL A 438 16.77 13.30 -1.45
C VAL A 438 17.06 13.54 -2.94
N HIS A 439 18.34 13.56 -3.32
CA HIS A 439 18.81 13.95 -4.65
C HIS A 439 19.48 12.80 -5.43
N GLU A 440 19.53 11.60 -4.85
CA GLU A 440 20.06 10.41 -5.49
C GLU A 440 19.48 9.15 -4.85
N CYS A 441 18.95 8.24 -5.66
CA CYS A 441 18.49 6.94 -5.16
C CYS A 441 19.37 5.80 -5.66
N ARG A 442 20.03 5.13 -4.71
CA ARG A 442 20.94 3.99 -4.94
C ARG A 442 20.24 2.67 -5.28
N TYR A 443 18.91 2.68 -5.27
CA TYR A 443 18.05 1.53 -5.58
C TYR A 443 17.46 1.63 -6.99
N CYS A 444 17.97 2.55 -7.82
CA CYS A 444 17.49 2.72 -9.17
C CYS A 444 17.88 1.52 -10.05
N LEU A 445 16.89 0.92 -10.71
CA LEU A 445 17.06 -0.22 -11.62
C LEU A 445 17.79 0.10 -12.94
N ARG A 446 18.24 1.34 -13.12
CA ARG A 446 19.12 1.74 -14.24
C ARG A 446 20.60 1.78 -13.84
N LEU A 447 20.91 1.59 -12.57
CA LEU A 447 22.29 1.49 -12.11
C LEU A 447 22.89 0.16 -12.60
N PRO A 448 24.20 0.15 -12.91
CA PRO A 448 24.89 -1.06 -13.35
C PRO A 448 24.91 -2.16 -12.30
#